data_AF-A0A844W8Q2-F1
#
_entry.id   AF-A0A844W8Q2-F1
#
_cell.length_a   1.000
_cell.length_b   1.000
_cell.length_c   1.000
_cell.angle_alpha   90.00
_cell.angle_beta   90.00
_cell.angle_gamma   90.00
#
_symmetry.space_group_name_H-M   'P 1'
#
loop_
_entity.id
_entity.type
_entity.pdbx_description
1 polymer ?
#
loop_
_entity_poly.entity_id
_entity_poly.type
_entity_poly.pdbx_seq_one_letter_code
_entity_poly.pdbx_strand_id
1 'polypeptide(L)'
;MHRDLAAAAAPRGDDAAPALPDADGITLVCDLDCTLIRTDMLYETFWAAVSANWSAPLPALRALMRGRAALKAHLAGAGEVAVADLPYEDEVIDRVRDWRARGGRTALVTGADQSIAERVAAHLGIFDEVHGSDGSRNLKGPAKAAFLEQRFGRRFAYIGDSRADLAVWEIAAEAITVNASGDLRRAAEARAPQTAHMGQPGPILKPALKAMRPHQWAKNVLIFLPVLAGHALSLATLTQAVLAFAAFSLVASSVYVLNDLLDLAADRAHPRKRFRPFASGALPLRHGTWMAPALLLAGVAIAALLGPAFLAVMAGYYLTTTAYSLWLKRQPVIDICTLAVLYAVRIAAGGAATGIELSVWLLAFSIFFFFSLAAVKRQAELVDGLASGRDKAAGRGYGVDDLPLVAMMATASGYVSVMVMALYVNSPAVTALYTAPEMLWGICGVLLYWLSRMVFITHRGQMHDDPVVFAARDRVSRVLFVVILGFFTAGSLL
;
A
#
# COMPACT_ATOMS: atom_id res chain seq x y z
N MET A 1 -15.60 -19.98 10.44
CA MET A 1 -16.83 -19.35 10.95
C MET A 1 -17.07 -18.10 10.12
N HIS A 2 -17.65 -18.31 8.93
CA HIS A 2 -17.95 -17.28 7.95
C HIS A 2 -19.35 -16.75 8.23
N ARG A 3 -19.46 -15.52 8.75
CA ARG A 3 -20.66 -14.69 8.70
C ARG A 3 -20.21 -13.24 8.85
N ASP A 4 -20.84 -12.38 8.06
CA ASP A 4 -20.86 -10.91 8.20
C ASP A 4 -19.72 -10.10 7.57
N LEU A 5 -19.56 -10.20 6.25
CA LEU A 5 -19.11 -9.09 5.40
C LEU A 5 -19.90 -9.08 4.07
N ALA A 6 -21.22 -9.07 4.19
CA ALA A 6 -22.14 -8.71 3.12
C ALA A 6 -23.16 -7.72 3.69
N ALA A 7 -22.67 -6.59 4.19
CA ALA A 7 -23.52 -5.42 4.34
C ALA A 7 -23.64 -4.78 2.95
N ALA A 8 -24.52 -5.34 2.13
CA ALA A 8 -25.11 -4.59 1.03
C ALA A 8 -25.70 -3.31 1.65
N ALA A 9 -25.18 -2.16 1.25
CA ALA A 9 -25.80 -0.89 1.61
C ALA A 9 -27.23 -0.93 1.06
N ALA A 10 -28.20 -0.92 1.96
CA ALA A 10 -29.59 -0.68 1.59
C ALA A 10 -29.66 0.63 0.77
N PRO A 11 -30.51 0.72 -0.27
CA PRO A 11 -30.68 1.95 -1.01
C PRO A 11 -31.15 3.02 -0.04
N ARG A 12 -30.31 4.05 0.15
CA ARG A 12 -30.75 5.28 0.82
C ARG A 12 -31.79 5.90 -0.09
N GLY A 13 -32.97 6.16 0.48
CA GLY A 13 -34.18 6.48 -0.27
C GLY A 13 -34.05 7.67 -1.20
N ASP A 14 -34.84 7.59 -2.29
CA ASP A 14 -35.38 8.67 -3.12
C ASP A 14 -34.68 10.04 -3.04
N ASP A 15 -33.42 10.10 -3.43
CA ASP A 15 -32.93 11.25 -4.20
C ASP A 15 -33.02 10.83 -5.66
N ALA A 16 -34.22 10.95 -6.24
CA ALA A 16 -34.41 10.77 -7.67
C ALA A 16 -33.40 11.70 -8.38
N ALA A 17 -32.47 11.11 -9.12
CA ALA A 17 -31.58 11.85 -9.99
C ALA A 17 -32.44 12.83 -10.82
N PRO A 18 -32.06 14.11 -10.94
CA PRO A 18 -32.87 15.09 -11.64
C PRO A 18 -33.24 14.57 -13.03
N ALA A 19 -34.50 14.75 -13.42
CA ALA A 19 -34.99 14.31 -14.72
C ALA A 19 -34.06 14.83 -15.82
N LEU A 20 -33.50 13.90 -16.59
CA LEU A 20 -32.47 14.20 -17.57
C LEU A 20 -33.11 14.92 -18.77
N PRO A 21 -32.58 16.07 -19.23
CA PRO A 21 -33.14 16.79 -20.38
C PRO A 21 -33.08 15.95 -21.66
N ASP A 22 -33.92 16.30 -22.64
CA ASP A 22 -33.94 15.69 -23.98
C ASP A 22 -32.54 15.82 -24.61
N ALA A 23 -32.00 14.70 -25.09
CA ALA A 23 -30.64 14.60 -25.62
C ALA A 23 -30.50 15.18 -27.04
N ASP A 24 -31.58 15.71 -27.62
CA ASP A 24 -31.63 16.19 -28.99
C ASP A 24 -30.72 17.40 -29.20
N GLY A 25 -29.57 17.15 -29.85
CA GLY A 25 -28.63 18.18 -30.28
C GLY A 25 -27.63 18.64 -29.22
N ILE A 26 -27.58 18.04 -28.03
CA ILE A 26 -26.61 18.34 -26.97
C ILE A 26 -25.59 17.20 -26.83
N THR A 27 -24.30 17.56 -26.85
CA THR A 27 -23.21 16.59 -26.59
C THR A 27 -22.91 16.52 -25.10
N LEU A 28 -22.83 15.33 -24.53
CA LEU A 28 -22.33 15.12 -23.17
C LEU A 28 -20.81 15.00 -23.19
N VAL A 29 -20.14 15.97 -22.60
CA VAL A 29 -18.69 16.01 -22.48
C VAL A 29 -18.30 15.54 -21.09
N CYS A 30 -17.37 14.58 -21.02
CA CYS A 30 -16.86 14.03 -19.77
C CYS A 30 -15.36 14.34 -19.64
N ASP A 31 -14.93 14.84 -18.47
CA ASP A 31 -13.50 14.83 -18.13
C ASP A 31 -13.05 13.43 -17.69
N LEU A 32 -11.73 13.19 -17.74
CA LEU A 32 -11.12 11.93 -17.33
C LEU A 32 -10.74 11.96 -15.85
N ASP A 33 -9.80 12.83 -15.49
CA ASP A 33 -9.14 12.86 -14.19
C ASP A 33 -10.14 13.16 -13.08
N CYS A 34 -10.13 12.36 -12.00
CA CYS A 34 -11.03 12.48 -10.84
C CYS A 34 -12.55 12.53 -11.17
N THR A 35 -12.92 12.26 -12.42
CA THR A 35 -14.28 12.32 -12.96
C THR A 35 -14.67 10.94 -13.48
N LEU A 36 -14.23 10.56 -14.68
CA LEU A 36 -14.46 9.22 -15.23
C LEU A 36 -13.63 8.15 -14.50
N ILE A 37 -12.43 8.52 -14.05
CA ILE A 37 -11.60 7.71 -13.17
C ILE A 37 -11.46 8.40 -11.81
N ARG A 38 -11.34 7.63 -10.74
CA ARG A 38 -11.16 8.14 -9.36
C ARG A 38 -9.75 8.70 -9.09
N THR A 39 -8.84 8.56 -10.03
CA THR A 39 -7.44 8.98 -9.91
C THR A 39 -7.09 10.05 -10.95
N ASP A 40 -5.85 10.54 -10.92
CA ASP A 40 -5.35 11.60 -11.80
C ASP A 40 -4.22 11.04 -12.66
N MET A 41 -4.37 11.12 -13.98
CA MET A 41 -3.48 10.52 -14.96
C MET A 41 -2.06 11.07 -14.91
N LEU A 42 -1.85 12.29 -14.41
CA LEU A 42 -0.49 12.81 -14.20
C LEU A 42 0.25 11.96 -13.16
N TYR A 43 -0.42 11.59 -12.07
CA TYR A 43 0.18 10.75 -11.04
C TYR A 43 0.26 9.28 -11.45
N GLU A 44 -0.74 8.78 -12.18
CA GLU A 44 -0.71 7.42 -12.75
C GLU A 44 0.52 7.23 -13.64
N THR A 45 0.69 8.12 -14.62
CA THR A 45 1.82 8.05 -15.57
C THR A 45 3.15 8.33 -14.90
N PHE A 46 3.20 9.26 -13.93
CA PHE A 46 4.41 9.50 -13.14
C PHE A 46 4.86 8.25 -12.39
N TRP A 47 3.97 7.60 -11.63
CA TRP A 47 4.34 6.42 -10.84
C TRP A 47 4.58 5.19 -11.72
N ALA A 48 3.87 5.05 -12.84
CA ALA A 48 4.17 4.03 -13.85
C ALA A 48 5.59 4.22 -14.42
N ALA A 49 5.98 5.45 -14.76
CA ALA A 49 7.31 5.76 -15.26
C ALA A 49 8.41 5.50 -14.20
N VAL A 50 8.18 5.87 -12.93
CA VAL A 50 9.12 5.59 -11.83
C VAL A 50 9.26 4.08 -11.57
N SER A 51 8.15 3.34 -11.64
CA SER A 51 8.15 1.88 -11.48
C SER A 51 8.93 1.18 -12.60
N ALA A 52 8.81 1.66 -13.84
CA ALA A 52 9.58 1.16 -14.98
C ALA A 52 11.07 1.57 -14.90
N ASN A 53 11.35 2.81 -14.50
CA ASN A 53 12.70 3.34 -14.39
C ASN A 53 12.81 4.37 -13.24
N TRP A 54 13.58 4.01 -12.20
CA TRP A 54 13.76 4.85 -11.01
C TRP A 54 14.31 6.26 -11.30
N SER A 55 15.00 6.44 -12.44
CA SER A 55 15.55 7.73 -12.86
C SER A 55 14.53 8.66 -13.54
N ALA A 56 13.30 8.19 -13.81
CA ALA A 56 12.23 8.92 -14.49
C ALA A 56 11.90 10.33 -13.93
N PRO A 57 12.06 10.65 -12.63
CA PRO A 57 11.82 12.01 -12.14
C PRO A 57 12.73 13.06 -12.78
N LEU A 58 13.97 12.71 -13.16
CA LEU A 58 14.92 13.64 -13.77
C LEU A 58 14.52 14.11 -15.18
N PRO A 59 14.24 13.21 -16.16
CA PRO A 59 13.74 13.64 -17.47
C PRO A 59 12.34 14.26 -17.39
N ALA A 60 11.48 13.83 -16.45
CA ALA A 60 10.20 14.48 -16.20
C ALA A 60 10.37 15.96 -15.79
N LEU A 61 11.32 16.26 -14.90
CA LEU A 61 11.63 17.65 -14.52
C LEU A 61 12.09 18.48 -15.74
N ARG A 62 12.94 17.92 -16.61
CA ARG A 62 13.36 18.60 -17.86
C ARG A 62 12.18 18.83 -18.81
N ALA A 63 11.25 17.89 -18.92
CA ALA A 63 10.05 18.05 -19.72
C ALA A 63 9.13 19.13 -19.15
N LEU A 64 8.99 19.20 -17.82
CA LEU A 64 8.22 20.24 -17.15
C LEU A 64 8.77 21.65 -17.41
N MET A 65 10.09 21.83 -17.55
CA MET A 65 10.68 23.11 -17.95
C MET A 65 10.23 23.59 -19.34
N ARG A 66 9.76 22.67 -20.20
CA ARG A 66 9.17 22.98 -21.52
C ARG A 66 7.65 23.17 -21.47
N GLY A 67 7.03 23.01 -20.30
CA GLY A 67 5.59 23.21 -20.08
C GLY A 67 4.86 21.95 -19.59
N ARG A 68 3.63 22.15 -19.10
CA ARG A 68 2.80 21.07 -18.55
C ARG A 68 2.36 20.04 -19.59
N ALA A 69 2.09 20.47 -20.82
CA ALA A 69 1.71 19.56 -21.91
C ALA A 69 2.91 18.65 -22.29
N ALA A 70 4.11 19.22 -22.39
CA ALA A 70 5.35 18.46 -22.63
C ALA A 70 5.64 17.43 -21.52
N LEU A 71 5.40 17.79 -20.25
CA LEU A 71 5.49 16.83 -19.13
C LEU A 71 4.54 15.64 -19.32
N LYS A 72 3.26 15.91 -19.63
CA LYS A 72 2.25 14.86 -19.80
C LYS A 72 2.58 13.93 -20.95
N ALA A 73 2.99 14.48 -22.09
CA ALA A 73 3.42 13.70 -23.25
C ALA A 73 4.64 12.83 -22.92
N HIS A 74 5.63 13.39 -22.21
CA HIS A 74 6.80 12.61 -21.77
C HIS A 74 6.41 11.45 -20.84
N LEU A 75 5.57 11.70 -19.84
CA LEU A 75 5.15 10.69 -18.88
C LEU A 75 4.25 9.61 -19.53
N ALA A 76 3.40 9.99 -20.49
CA ALA A 76 2.57 9.05 -21.25
C ALA A 76 3.40 8.02 -22.03
N GLY A 77 4.57 8.41 -22.54
CA GLY A 77 5.50 7.51 -23.22
C GLY A 77 6.51 6.80 -22.32
N ALA A 78 6.73 7.27 -21.09
CA ALA A 78 7.76 6.75 -20.19
C ALA A 78 7.31 5.55 -19.34
N GLY A 79 6.00 5.33 -19.19
CA GLY A 79 5.44 4.21 -18.43
C GLY A 79 4.11 3.75 -18.97
N GLU A 80 3.90 2.44 -19.02
CA GLU A 80 2.64 1.86 -19.49
C GLU A 80 1.59 1.87 -18.37
N VAL A 81 0.47 2.55 -18.65
CA VAL A 81 -0.74 2.48 -17.81
C VAL A 81 -1.73 1.52 -18.45
N ALA A 82 -2.04 0.43 -17.74
CA ALA A 82 -3.07 -0.52 -18.12
C ALA A 82 -4.45 0.12 -17.94
N VAL A 83 -4.99 0.70 -19.01
CA VAL A 83 -6.26 1.46 -18.97
C VAL A 83 -7.43 0.61 -18.48
N ALA A 84 -7.45 -0.69 -18.78
CA ALA A 84 -8.51 -1.60 -18.37
C ALA A 84 -8.64 -1.77 -16.84
N ASP A 85 -7.55 -1.52 -16.11
CA ASP A 85 -7.50 -1.72 -14.66
C ASP A 85 -7.69 -0.40 -13.88
N LEU A 86 -7.91 0.72 -14.57
CA LEU A 86 -8.11 2.02 -13.92
C LEU A 86 -9.35 2.00 -13.01
N PRO A 87 -9.33 2.74 -11.89
CA PRO A 87 -10.45 2.78 -10.96
C PRO A 87 -11.54 3.71 -11.50
N TYR A 88 -12.31 3.21 -12.46
CA TYR A 88 -13.43 3.94 -13.07
C TYR A 88 -14.54 4.25 -12.05
N GLU A 89 -15.27 5.33 -12.30
CA GLU A 89 -16.48 5.70 -11.57
C GLU A 89 -17.71 5.17 -12.31
N ASP A 90 -18.30 4.09 -11.77
CA ASP A 90 -19.39 3.35 -12.42
C ASP A 90 -20.62 4.26 -12.68
N GLU A 91 -20.97 5.14 -11.74
CA GLU A 91 -22.07 6.11 -11.90
C GLU A 91 -21.86 7.05 -13.11
N VAL A 92 -20.61 7.44 -13.38
CA VAL A 92 -20.28 8.30 -14.53
C VAL A 92 -20.37 7.50 -15.82
N ILE A 93 -19.87 6.27 -15.84
CA ILE A 93 -19.97 5.37 -17.01
C ILE A 93 -21.44 5.14 -17.37
N ASP A 94 -22.27 4.82 -16.40
CA ASP A 94 -23.70 4.56 -16.61
C ASP A 94 -24.40 5.81 -17.13
N ARG A 95 -24.10 7.00 -16.58
CA ARG A 95 -24.61 8.28 -17.07
C ARG A 95 -24.25 8.53 -18.54
N VAL A 96 -23.01 8.23 -18.96
CA VAL A 96 -22.58 8.38 -20.37
C VAL A 96 -23.32 7.39 -21.27
N ARG A 97 -23.48 6.13 -20.83
CA ARG A 97 -24.24 5.10 -21.57
C ARG A 97 -25.70 5.49 -21.74
N ASP A 98 -26.34 5.97 -20.68
CA ASP A 98 -27.74 6.42 -20.69
C ASP A 98 -27.94 7.64 -21.58
N TRP A 99 -26.95 8.54 -21.65
CA TRP A 99 -26.99 9.67 -22.59
C TRP A 99 -27.01 9.18 -24.05
N ARG A 100 -26.15 8.20 -24.36
CA ARG A 100 -26.05 7.64 -25.70
C ARG A 100 -27.27 6.80 -26.09
N ALA A 101 -27.83 6.04 -25.14
CA ALA A 101 -29.04 5.25 -25.33
C ALA A 101 -30.25 6.12 -25.71
N ARG A 102 -30.27 7.39 -25.27
CA ARG A 102 -31.28 8.40 -25.62
C ARG A 102 -31.00 9.13 -26.94
N GLY A 103 -30.02 8.68 -27.73
CA GLY A 103 -29.66 9.27 -29.02
C GLY A 103 -28.69 10.46 -28.95
N GLY A 104 -28.23 10.83 -27.75
CA GLY A 104 -27.26 11.91 -27.57
C GLY A 104 -25.84 11.52 -27.98
N ARG A 105 -25.03 12.50 -28.37
CA ARG A 105 -23.59 12.33 -28.62
C ARG A 105 -22.78 12.46 -27.35
N THR A 106 -21.65 11.77 -27.27
CA THR A 106 -20.74 11.80 -26.11
C THR A 106 -19.31 12.10 -26.53
N ALA A 107 -18.58 12.86 -25.71
CA ALA A 107 -17.18 13.20 -25.95
C ALA A 107 -16.33 13.10 -24.69
N LEU A 108 -15.13 12.55 -24.81
CA LEU A 108 -14.11 12.58 -23.75
C LEU A 108 -13.20 13.79 -24.01
N VAL A 109 -13.23 14.79 -23.12
CA VAL A 109 -12.38 15.99 -23.25
C VAL A 109 -11.58 16.22 -21.99
N THR A 110 -10.27 15.97 -22.06
CA THR A 110 -9.43 15.89 -20.87
C THR A 110 -8.12 16.67 -20.96
N GLY A 111 -7.61 17.03 -19.79
CA GLY A 111 -6.25 17.53 -19.65
C GLY A 111 -5.19 16.44 -19.79
N ALA A 112 -5.52 15.14 -19.73
CA ALA A 112 -4.54 14.07 -19.96
C ALA A 112 -3.98 14.11 -21.39
N ASP A 113 -2.87 13.41 -21.63
CA ASP A 113 -2.29 13.28 -22.97
C ASP A 113 -3.26 12.61 -23.96
N GLN A 114 -3.29 13.08 -25.20
CA GLN A 114 -4.17 12.57 -26.26
C GLN A 114 -4.09 11.04 -26.41
N SER A 115 -2.88 10.47 -26.38
CA SER A 115 -2.69 9.02 -26.55
C SER A 115 -3.33 8.19 -25.43
N ILE A 116 -3.45 8.76 -24.23
CA ILE A 116 -4.11 8.12 -23.10
C ILE A 116 -5.63 8.23 -23.25
N ALA A 117 -6.11 9.42 -23.60
CA ALA A 117 -7.53 9.66 -23.81
C ALA A 117 -8.10 8.70 -24.88
N GLU A 118 -7.38 8.53 -26.00
CA GLU A 118 -7.74 7.60 -27.07
C GLU A 118 -7.79 6.15 -26.60
N ARG A 119 -6.78 5.69 -25.85
CA ARG A 119 -6.77 4.31 -25.30
C ARG A 119 -7.91 4.07 -24.33
N VAL A 120 -8.23 5.03 -23.47
CA VAL A 120 -9.37 4.93 -22.53
C VAL A 120 -10.69 4.89 -23.30
N ALA A 121 -10.87 5.77 -24.28
CA ALA A 121 -12.08 5.80 -25.08
C ALA A 121 -12.27 4.53 -25.91
N ALA A 122 -11.20 4.02 -26.53
CA ALA A 122 -11.22 2.75 -27.26
C ALA A 122 -11.55 1.56 -26.35
N HIS A 123 -11.04 1.57 -25.11
CA HIS A 123 -11.36 0.52 -24.13
C HIS A 123 -12.83 0.53 -23.71
N LEU A 124 -13.40 1.70 -23.43
CA LEU A 124 -14.79 1.80 -22.94
C LEU A 124 -15.82 1.71 -24.07
N GLY A 125 -15.52 2.24 -25.26
CA GLY A 125 -16.44 2.25 -26.40
C GLY A 125 -17.69 3.12 -26.22
N ILE A 126 -17.65 4.10 -25.31
CA ILE A 126 -18.80 4.95 -24.94
C ILE A 126 -18.69 6.41 -25.39
N PHE A 127 -17.64 6.76 -26.15
CA PHE A 127 -17.39 8.13 -26.62
C PHE A 127 -17.35 8.19 -28.15
N ASP A 128 -18.07 9.16 -28.73
CA ASP A 128 -18.07 9.41 -30.18
C ASP A 128 -16.89 10.31 -30.62
N GLU A 129 -16.42 11.17 -29.72
CA GLU A 129 -15.26 12.05 -29.94
C GLU A 129 -14.30 12.05 -28.74
N VAL A 130 -13.01 12.26 -29.00
CA VAL A 130 -11.96 12.21 -27.97
C VAL A 130 -10.94 13.30 -28.20
N HIS A 131 -10.71 14.13 -27.18
CA HIS A 131 -9.79 15.26 -27.22
C HIS A 131 -8.98 15.36 -25.91
N GLY A 132 -7.67 15.32 -26.04
CA GLY A 132 -6.69 15.41 -24.96
C GLY A 132 -5.65 16.50 -25.24
N SER A 133 -4.69 16.64 -24.35
CA SER A 133 -3.55 17.55 -24.54
C SER A 133 -2.54 16.95 -25.52
N ASP A 134 -2.00 17.74 -26.43
CA ASP A 134 -1.19 17.30 -27.58
C ASP A 134 0.32 17.60 -27.44
N GLY A 135 0.82 17.70 -26.20
CA GLY A 135 2.20 18.09 -25.91
C GLY A 135 2.51 19.59 -26.02
N SER A 136 1.67 20.36 -26.73
CA SER A 136 1.79 21.82 -26.89
C SER A 136 0.65 22.57 -26.21
N ARG A 137 -0.58 22.15 -26.44
CA ARG A 137 -1.81 22.69 -25.86
C ARG A 137 -2.23 21.86 -24.66
N ASN A 138 -2.34 22.50 -23.50
CA ASN A 138 -2.87 21.87 -22.30
C ASN A 138 -4.38 22.16 -22.18
N LEU A 139 -5.23 21.17 -22.45
CA LEU A 139 -6.69 21.27 -22.36
C LEU A 139 -7.18 21.24 -20.91
N LYS A 140 -6.91 22.31 -20.15
CA LYS A 140 -7.39 22.48 -18.77
C LYS A 140 -7.83 23.92 -18.52
N GLY A 141 -8.87 24.10 -17.70
CA GLY A 141 -9.31 25.44 -17.31
C GLY A 141 -9.87 26.26 -18.48
N PRO A 142 -9.56 27.56 -18.55
CA PRO A 142 -10.06 28.44 -19.62
C PRO A 142 -9.74 27.96 -21.05
N ALA A 143 -8.58 27.32 -21.26
CA ALA A 143 -8.21 26.78 -22.57
C ALA A 143 -9.12 25.61 -23.01
N LYS A 144 -9.62 24.82 -22.03
CA LYS A 144 -10.61 23.76 -22.25
C LYS A 144 -11.98 24.39 -22.57
N ALA A 145 -12.40 25.40 -21.81
CA ALA A 145 -13.65 26.11 -22.07
C ALA A 145 -13.70 26.71 -23.49
N ALA A 146 -12.64 27.43 -23.90
CA ALA A 146 -12.53 28.00 -25.25
C ALA A 146 -12.58 26.92 -26.35
N PHE A 147 -11.93 25.77 -26.12
CA PHE A 147 -12.01 24.63 -27.05
C PHE A 147 -13.44 24.10 -27.19
N LEU A 148 -14.13 23.90 -26.06
CA LEU A 148 -15.49 23.36 -26.04
C LEU A 148 -16.50 24.30 -26.71
N GLU A 149 -16.39 25.61 -26.44
CA GLU A 149 -17.23 26.62 -27.10
C GLU A 149 -16.98 26.63 -28.61
N GLN A 150 -15.72 26.55 -29.05
CA GLN A 150 -15.39 26.49 -30.48
C GLN A 150 -15.92 25.21 -31.14
N ARG A 151 -15.85 24.06 -30.47
CA ARG A 151 -16.17 22.74 -31.04
C ARG A 151 -17.66 22.42 -31.01
N PHE A 152 -18.34 22.74 -29.92
CA PHE A 152 -19.73 22.34 -29.63
C PHE A 152 -20.68 23.53 -29.49
N GLY A 153 -20.16 24.78 -29.52
CA GLY A 153 -20.92 25.95 -29.11
C GLY A 153 -21.25 25.89 -27.61
N ARG A 154 -22.31 26.58 -27.18
CA ARG A 154 -22.86 26.46 -25.81
C ARG A 154 -23.92 25.35 -25.71
N ARG A 155 -23.81 24.31 -26.55
CA ARG A 155 -24.77 23.18 -26.64
C ARG A 155 -24.13 21.87 -26.20
N PHE A 156 -23.56 21.88 -25.00
CA PHE A 156 -22.99 20.69 -24.38
C PHE A 156 -23.29 20.65 -22.89
N ALA A 157 -23.48 19.43 -22.37
CA ALA A 157 -23.46 19.14 -20.95
C ALA A 157 -22.02 18.78 -20.56
N TYR A 158 -21.56 19.18 -19.37
CA TYR A 158 -20.18 18.91 -18.94
C TYR A 158 -20.10 18.28 -17.56
N ILE A 159 -19.48 17.10 -17.51
CA ILE A 159 -19.15 16.36 -16.29
C ILE A 159 -17.69 16.64 -15.91
N GLY A 160 -17.44 17.16 -14.71
CA GLY A 160 -16.10 17.40 -14.17
C GLY A 160 -16.04 17.41 -12.64
N ASP A 161 -14.85 17.54 -12.06
CA ASP A 161 -14.62 17.39 -10.61
C ASP A 161 -13.93 18.60 -9.96
N SER A 162 -13.46 19.58 -10.73
CA SER A 162 -12.42 20.49 -10.26
C SER A 162 -12.78 21.98 -10.37
N ARG A 163 -12.08 22.82 -9.60
CA ARG A 163 -12.18 24.28 -9.74
C ARG A 163 -11.74 24.77 -11.12
N ALA A 164 -10.92 24.01 -11.85
CA ALA A 164 -10.54 24.38 -13.21
C ALA A 164 -11.76 24.32 -14.16
N ASP A 165 -12.77 23.52 -13.83
CA ASP A 165 -13.96 23.33 -14.64
C ASP A 165 -15.00 24.45 -14.47
N LEU A 166 -14.80 25.38 -13.52
CA LEU A 166 -15.68 26.53 -13.32
C LEU A 166 -15.87 27.36 -14.61
N ALA A 167 -14.80 27.55 -15.39
CA ALA A 167 -14.87 28.26 -16.67
C ALA A 167 -15.63 27.46 -17.76
N VAL A 168 -15.68 26.14 -17.64
CA VAL A 168 -16.42 25.26 -18.56
C VAL A 168 -17.90 25.24 -18.17
N TRP A 169 -18.22 25.09 -16.89
CA TRP A 169 -19.60 25.10 -16.39
C TRP A 169 -20.33 26.42 -16.66
N GLU A 170 -19.63 27.55 -16.66
CA GLU A 170 -20.21 28.87 -16.98
C GLU A 170 -20.75 28.98 -18.41
N ILE A 171 -20.22 28.17 -19.34
CA ILE A 171 -20.62 28.18 -20.75
C ILE A 171 -21.37 26.91 -21.19
N ALA A 172 -21.44 25.90 -20.33
CA ALA A 172 -22.16 24.66 -20.58
C ALA A 172 -23.68 24.88 -20.49
N ALA A 173 -24.44 24.09 -21.26
CA ALA A 173 -25.89 24.03 -21.15
C ALA A 173 -26.33 23.35 -19.85
N GLU A 174 -25.58 22.32 -19.43
CA GLU A 174 -25.78 21.61 -18.17
C GLU A 174 -24.42 21.41 -17.50
N ALA A 175 -24.33 21.79 -16.23
CA ALA A 175 -23.15 21.58 -15.42
C ALA A 175 -23.38 20.38 -14.49
N ILE A 176 -22.45 19.43 -14.50
CA ILE A 176 -22.53 18.24 -13.66
C ILE A 176 -21.21 18.09 -12.91
N THR A 177 -21.25 18.09 -11.59
CA THR A 177 -20.06 17.86 -10.76
C THR A 177 -19.98 16.41 -10.30
N VAL A 178 -18.80 15.82 -10.26
CA VAL A 178 -18.55 14.50 -9.70
C VAL A 178 -17.73 14.61 -8.42
N ASN A 179 -18.18 13.95 -7.34
CA ASN A 179 -17.46 13.87 -6.07
C ASN A 179 -16.98 15.24 -5.54
N ALA A 180 -17.70 16.32 -5.86
CA ALA A 180 -17.30 17.69 -5.54
C ALA A 180 -17.51 18.01 -4.06
N SER A 181 -16.54 18.70 -3.46
CA SER A 181 -16.66 19.23 -2.10
C SER A 181 -17.76 20.30 -2.01
N GLY A 182 -18.28 20.53 -0.80
CA GLY A 182 -19.33 21.56 -0.59
C GLY A 182 -18.94 22.95 -1.10
N ASP A 183 -17.65 23.32 -0.97
CA ASP A 183 -17.14 24.58 -1.52
C ASP A 183 -17.16 24.63 -3.04
N LEU A 184 -16.85 23.51 -3.70
CA LEU A 184 -16.86 23.44 -5.16
C LEU A 184 -18.29 23.43 -5.70
N ARG A 185 -19.21 22.71 -5.05
CA ARG A 185 -20.64 22.71 -5.40
C ARG A 185 -21.21 24.13 -5.39
N ARG A 186 -21.01 24.87 -4.28
CA ARG A 186 -21.41 26.28 -4.18
C ARG A 186 -20.78 27.15 -5.27
N ALA A 187 -19.51 26.93 -5.59
CA ALA A 187 -18.83 27.70 -6.63
C ALA A 187 -19.34 27.40 -8.05
N ALA A 188 -19.78 26.15 -8.29
CA ALA A 188 -20.40 25.72 -9.54
C ALA A 188 -21.82 26.28 -9.68
N GLU A 189 -22.66 26.13 -8.64
CA GLU A 189 -24.02 26.68 -8.56
C GLU A 189 -24.04 28.21 -8.77
N ALA A 190 -23.03 28.92 -8.25
CA ALA A 190 -22.90 30.36 -8.45
C ALA A 190 -22.67 30.78 -9.92
N ARG A 191 -22.15 29.89 -10.77
CA ARG A 191 -21.93 30.13 -12.20
C ARG A 191 -22.99 29.48 -13.09
N ALA A 192 -23.52 28.36 -12.64
CA ALA A 192 -24.54 27.58 -13.32
C ALA A 192 -25.59 27.14 -12.27
N PRO A 193 -26.66 27.92 -12.05
CA PRO A 193 -27.64 27.67 -11.00
C PRO A 193 -28.33 26.30 -11.05
N GLN A 194 -28.37 25.67 -12.22
CA GLN A 194 -28.94 24.33 -12.44
C GLN A 194 -27.87 23.23 -12.46
N THR A 195 -26.81 23.37 -11.65
CA THR A 195 -25.74 22.36 -11.56
C THR A 195 -26.26 21.08 -10.91
N ALA A 196 -26.10 19.94 -11.58
CA ALA A 196 -26.34 18.63 -10.99
C ALA A 196 -25.09 18.13 -10.25
N HIS A 197 -25.28 17.33 -9.21
CA HIS A 197 -24.19 16.78 -8.40
C HIS A 197 -24.28 15.25 -8.31
N MET A 198 -23.21 14.56 -8.68
CA MET A 198 -23.07 13.11 -8.59
C MET A 198 -22.02 12.74 -7.54
N GLY A 199 -22.36 11.81 -6.65
CA GLY A 199 -21.49 11.36 -5.56
C GLY A 199 -21.11 12.45 -4.55
N GLN A 200 -20.37 12.06 -3.51
CA GLN A 200 -19.76 12.97 -2.54
C GLN A 200 -18.34 12.50 -2.23
N PRO A 201 -17.40 13.43 -2.01
CA PRO A 201 -16.04 13.04 -1.68
C PRO A 201 -16.01 12.28 -0.35
N GLY A 202 -15.43 11.08 -0.37
CA GLY A 202 -15.29 10.24 0.82
C GLY A 202 -14.29 10.78 1.85
N PRO A 203 -14.32 10.31 3.10
CA PRO A 203 -13.38 10.72 4.13
C PRO A 203 -11.95 10.26 3.82
N ILE A 204 -10.99 11.18 3.90
CA ILE A 204 -9.57 10.92 3.55
C ILE A 204 -8.81 10.20 4.68
N LEU A 205 -9.18 10.47 5.95
CA LEU A 205 -8.42 10.00 7.12
C LEU A 205 -8.35 8.47 7.21
N LYS A 206 -9.48 7.78 7.02
CA LYS A 206 -9.55 6.31 7.13
C LYS A 206 -8.71 5.62 6.03
N PRO A 207 -8.81 5.99 4.73
CA PRO A 207 -7.91 5.52 3.69
C PRO A 207 -6.43 5.83 3.97
N ALA A 208 -6.10 7.03 4.48
CA ALA A 208 -4.73 7.40 4.83
C ALA A 208 -4.16 6.52 5.96
N LEU A 209 -4.90 6.32 7.05
CA LEU A 209 -4.50 5.40 8.12
C LEU A 209 -4.38 3.95 7.61
N LYS A 210 -5.27 3.51 6.71
CA LYS A 210 -5.16 2.19 6.08
C LYS A 210 -3.89 2.07 5.23
N ALA A 211 -3.50 3.13 4.52
CA ALA A 211 -2.29 3.17 3.70
C ALA A 211 -0.99 3.13 4.54
N MET A 212 -0.99 3.71 5.75
CA MET A 212 0.13 3.61 6.69
C MET A 212 0.34 2.18 7.24
N ARG A 213 -0.68 1.33 7.18
CA ARG A 213 -0.69 -0.05 7.69
C ARG A 213 -0.29 -0.20 9.18
N PRO A 214 -0.98 0.46 10.15
CA PRO A 214 -0.65 0.36 11.59
C PRO A 214 -0.60 -1.07 12.13
N HIS A 215 -1.40 -1.99 11.59
CA HIS A 215 -1.35 -3.41 11.96
C HIS A 215 0.03 -4.06 11.73
N GLN A 216 0.85 -3.54 10.80
CA GLN A 216 2.22 -4.01 10.57
C GLN A 216 3.21 -3.50 11.63
N TRP A 217 2.85 -2.47 12.42
CA TRP A 217 3.69 -1.96 13.50
C TRP A 217 3.84 -2.99 14.63
N ALA A 218 2.96 -4.00 14.70
CA ALA A 218 3.12 -5.14 15.60
C ALA A 218 4.49 -5.83 15.43
N LYS A 219 5.07 -5.83 14.23
CA LYS A 219 6.42 -6.37 14.00
C LYS A 219 7.50 -5.58 14.75
N ASN A 220 7.28 -4.28 14.91
CA ASN A 220 8.21 -3.38 15.58
C ASN A 220 8.20 -3.56 17.11
N VAL A 221 7.29 -4.37 17.67
CA VAL A 221 7.35 -4.79 19.09
C VAL A 221 8.69 -5.46 19.41
N LEU A 222 9.37 -6.06 18.43
CA LEU A 222 10.71 -6.61 18.57
C LEU A 222 11.77 -5.58 19.02
N ILE A 223 11.52 -4.28 18.86
CA ILE A 223 12.39 -3.19 19.36
C ILE A 223 12.49 -3.21 20.89
N PHE A 224 11.47 -3.72 21.59
CA PHE A 224 11.47 -3.82 23.05
C PHE A 224 12.19 -5.08 23.55
N LEU A 225 12.54 -6.02 22.66
CA LEU A 225 13.14 -7.29 23.08
C LEU A 225 14.48 -7.12 23.84
N PRO A 226 15.41 -6.23 23.43
CA PRO A 226 16.64 -5.99 24.20
C PRO A 226 16.37 -5.48 25.62
N VAL A 227 15.37 -4.60 25.77
CA VAL A 227 14.97 -4.04 27.07
C VAL A 227 14.46 -5.14 28.00
N LEU A 228 13.62 -6.04 27.48
CA LEU A 228 13.09 -7.18 28.23
C LEU A 228 14.19 -8.19 28.58
N ALA A 229 15.02 -8.57 27.61
CA ALA A 229 16.09 -9.54 27.81
C ALA A 229 17.15 -9.05 28.81
N GLY A 230 17.45 -7.75 28.80
CA GLY A 230 18.39 -7.12 29.73
C GLY A 230 17.79 -6.70 31.07
N HIS A 231 16.50 -6.95 31.32
CA HIS A 231 15.76 -6.49 32.52
C HIS A 231 15.90 -4.97 32.79
N ALA A 232 16.11 -4.16 31.74
CA ALA A 232 16.47 -2.75 31.82
C ALA A 232 15.22 -1.84 31.83
N LEU A 233 14.35 -1.99 32.83
CA LEU A 233 13.03 -1.34 32.88
C LEU A 233 13.04 0.10 33.43
N SER A 234 14.14 0.84 33.24
CA SER A 234 14.20 2.24 33.66
C SER A 234 13.28 3.12 32.80
N LEU A 235 12.74 4.21 33.38
CA LEU A 235 11.88 5.14 32.65
C LEU A 235 12.58 5.75 31.42
N ALA A 236 13.90 6.01 31.52
CA ALA A 236 14.70 6.52 30.42
C ALA A 236 14.79 5.50 29.27
N THR A 237 15.11 4.25 29.59
CA THR A 237 15.21 3.14 28.62
C THR A 237 13.87 2.88 27.93
N LEU A 238 12.77 2.88 28.70
CA LEU A 238 11.42 2.71 28.15
C LEU A 238 11.04 3.85 27.21
N THR A 239 11.38 5.09 27.57
CA THR A 239 11.14 6.26 26.72
C THR A 239 11.91 6.15 25.40
N GLN A 240 13.19 5.78 25.45
CA GLN A 240 14.01 5.54 24.25
C GLN A 240 13.43 4.43 23.37
N ALA A 241 12.97 3.31 23.95
CA ALA A 241 12.38 2.21 23.21
C ALA A 241 11.04 2.60 22.55
N VAL A 242 10.21 3.40 23.22
CA VAL A 242 8.95 3.93 22.66
C VAL A 242 9.22 4.91 21.52
N LEU A 243 10.20 5.81 21.66
CA LEU A 243 10.63 6.71 20.58
C LEU A 243 11.17 5.92 19.39
N ALA A 244 11.97 4.87 19.64
CA ALA A 244 12.50 3.98 18.61
C ALA A 244 11.38 3.26 17.87
N PHE A 245 10.38 2.75 18.59
CA PHE A 245 9.19 2.13 18.03
C PHE A 245 8.40 3.11 17.14
N ALA A 246 8.18 4.33 17.59
CA ALA A 246 7.50 5.36 16.81
C ALA A 246 8.28 5.72 15.53
N ALA A 247 9.58 6.00 15.66
CA ALA A 247 10.47 6.31 14.53
C ALA A 247 10.47 5.19 13.49
N PHE A 248 10.71 3.94 13.92
CA PHE A 248 10.72 2.77 13.03
C PHE A 248 9.37 2.58 12.35
N SER A 249 8.26 2.80 13.07
CA SER A 249 6.92 2.65 12.52
C SER A 249 6.60 3.69 11.43
N LEU A 250 7.04 4.93 11.60
CA LEU A 250 6.90 5.98 10.58
C LEU A 250 7.77 5.69 9.35
N VAL A 251 9.04 5.31 9.55
CA VAL A 251 9.95 4.92 8.46
C VAL A 251 9.43 3.67 7.72
N ALA A 252 8.89 2.67 8.42
CA ALA A 252 8.28 1.52 7.77
C ALA A 252 7.02 1.90 6.97
N SER A 253 6.21 2.82 7.51
CA SER A 253 5.00 3.31 6.84
C SER A 253 5.32 4.09 5.57
N SER A 254 6.39 4.89 5.54
CA SER A 254 6.82 5.59 4.33
C SER A 254 7.18 4.60 3.21
N VAL A 255 7.89 3.53 3.54
CA VAL A 255 8.23 2.46 2.58
C VAL A 255 6.98 1.74 2.09
N TYR A 256 6.00 1.46 2.96
CA TYR A 256 4.74 0.85 2.52
C TYR A 256 3.95 1.75 1.55
N VAL A 257 3.88 3.05 1.83
CA VAL A 257 3.21 4.02 0.95
C VAL A 257 3.93 4.12 -0.40
N LEU A 258 5.27 4.21 -0.38
CA LEU A 258 6.07 4.25 -1.61
C LEU A 258 5.88 2.98 -2.46
N ASN A 259 5.91 1.81 -1.83
CA ASN A 259 5.67 0.54 -2.52
C ASN A 259 4.26 0.48 -3.13
N ASP A 260 3.23 0.93 -2.42
CA ASP A 260 1.86 0.91 -2.95
C ASP A 260 1.68 1.86 -4.15
N LEU A 261 2.51 2.90 -4.28
CA LEU A 261 2.54 3.77 -5.46
C LEU A 261 3.32 3.15 -6.63
N LEU A 262 4.42 2.46 -6.35
CA LEU A 262 5.21 1.75 -7.38
C LEU A 262 4.48 0.52 -7.93
N ASP A 263 3.71 -0.16 -7.09
CA ASP A 263 3.01 -1.41 -7.41
C ASP A 263 1.56 -1.17 -7.90
N LEU A 264 1.16 0.06 -8.27
CA LEU A 264 -0.23 0.40 -8.63
C LEU A 264 -0.87 -0.56 -9.64
N ALA A 265 -0.19 -0.84 -10.75
CA ALA A 265 -0.68 -1.75 -11.79
C ALA A 265 -0.83 -3.18 -11.26
N ALA A 266 0.19 -3.70 -10.57
CA ALA A 266 0.18 -5.04 -10.00
C ALA A 266 -0.89 -5.20 -8.89
N ASP A 267 -1.11 -4.15 -8.10
CA ASP A 267 -2.12 -4.14 -7.05
C ASP A 267 -3.54 -4.16 -7.62
N ARG A 268 -3.80 -3.45 -8.72
CA ARG A 268 -5.11 -3.43 -9.40
C ARG A 268 -5.47 -4.75 -10.07
N ALA A 269 -4.50 -5.41 -10.70
CA ALA A 269 -4.68 -6.73 -11.30
C ALA A 269 -4.94 -7.84 -10.24
N HIS A 270 -4.63 -7.59 -8.96
CA HIS A 270 -4.72 -8.61 -7.92
C HIS A 270 -6.09 -8.61 -7.20
N PRO A 271 -6.75 -9.79 -7.04
CA PRO A 271 -8.12 -9.90 -6.49
C PRO A 271 -8.36 -9.20 -5.16
N ARG A 272 -7.43 -9.35 -4.19
CA ARG A 272 -7.51 -8.68 -2.87
C ARG A 272 -6.85 -7.29 -2.81
N LYS A 273 -5.76 -7.06 -3.55
CA LYS A 273 -4.96 -5.82 -3.42
C LYS A 273 -5.56 -4.66 -4.20
N ARG A 274 -6.46 -4.91 -5.14
CA ARG A 274 -7.21 -3.87 -5.86
C ARG A 274 -7.99 -2.94 -4.94
N PHE A 275 -8.35 -3.40 -3.73
CA PHE A 275 -9.03 -2.64 -2.69
C PHE A 275 -8.08 -1.85 -1.76
N ARG A 276 -6.78 -1.77 -2.08
CA ARG A 276 -5.85 -0.87 -1.40
C ARG A 276 -6.23 0.59 -1.70
N PRO A 277 -5.99 1.52 -0.74
CA PRO A 277 -6.44 2.91 -0.88
C PRO A 277 -6.04 3.59 -2.20
N PHE A 278 -4.79 3.42 -2.64
CA PHE A 278 -4.30 4.02 -3.89
C PHE A 278 -4.79 3.28 -5.13
N ALA A 279 -4.72 1.95 -5.14
CA ALA A 279 -5.16 1.12 -6.27
C ALA A 279 -6.65 1.35 -6.62
N SER A 280 -7.51 1.44 -5.61
CA SER A 280 -8.96 1.67 -5.76
C SER A 280 -9.37 3.13 -6.01
N GLY A 281 -8.44 4.08 -5.91
CA GLY A 281 -8.75 5.52 -5.96
C GLY A 281 -9.38 6.10 -4.69
N ALA A 282 -9.58 5.30 -3.62
CA ALA A 282 -10.15 5.78 -2.36
C ALA A 282 -9.27 6.82 -1.64
N LEU A 283 -7.96 6.84 -1.92
CA LEU A 283 -7.04 7.89 -1.50
C LEU A 283 -6.34 8.46 -2.74
N PRO A 284 -6.47 9.76 -3.03
CA PRO A 284 -5.85 10.34 -4.22
C PRO A 284 -4.33 10.17 -4.20
N LEU A 285 -3.75 9.79 -5.36
CA LEU A 285 -2.32 9.49 -5.50
C LEU A 285 -1.41 10.64 -5.05
N ARG A 286 -1.85 11.89 -5.23
CA ARG A 286 -1.14 13.09 -4.71
C ARG A 286 -0.82 13.00 -3.22
N HIS A 287 -1.73 12.46 -2.42
CA HIS A 287 -1.50 12.33 -0.97
C HIS A 287 -0.45 11.27 -0.70
N GLY A 288 -0.43 10.16 -1.43
CA GLY A 288 0.62 9.16 -1.33
C GLY A 288 2.00 9.73 -1.64
N THR A 289 2.10 10.51 -2.73
CA THR A 289 3.35 11.16 -3.16
C THR A 289 3.97 12.03 -2.08
N TRP A 290 3.16 12.76 -1.30
CA TRP A 290 3.66 13.61 -0.21
C TRP A 290 3.74 12.90 1.14
N MET A 291 2.88 11.91 1.38
CA MET A 291 2.84 11.15 2.63
C MET A 291 4.09 10.28 2.81
N ALA A 292 4.62 9.67 1.74
CA ALA A 292 5.86 8.89 1.82
C ALA A 292 7.05 9.73 2.35
N PRO A 293 7.46 10.84 1.72
CA PRO A 293 8.55 11.66 2.22
C PRO A 293 8.24 12.31 3.58
N ALA A 294 7.00 12.74 3.83
CA ALA A 294 6.63 13.32 5.12
C ALA A 294 6.79 12.33 6.28
N LEU A 295 6.33 11.08 6.11
CA LEU A 295 6.50 10.02 7.10
C LEU A 295 7.97 9.66 7.30
N LEU A 296 8.76 9.62 6.22
CA LEU A 296 10.20 9.39 6.31
C LEU A 296 10.90 10.49 7.11
N LEU A 297 10.65 11.75 6.79
CA LEU A 297 11.23 12.90 7.48
C LEU A 297 10.83 12.93 8.95
N ALA A 298 9.56 12.68 9.27
CA ALA A 298 9.09 12.60 10.65
C ALA A 298 9.78 11.46 11.42
N GLY A 299 9.89 10.28 10.82
CA GLY A 299 10.59 9.14 11.41
C GLY A 299 12.08 9.41 11.64
N VAL A 300 12.76 10.03 10.67
CA VAL A 300 14.17 10.43 10.76
C VAL A 300 14.38 11.51 11.82
N ALA A 301 13.48 12.48 11.94
CA ALA A 301 13.54 13.52 12.95
C ALA A 301 13.49 12.92 14.38
N ILE A 302 12.60 11.95 14.62
CA ILE A 302 12.56 11.22 15.90
C ILE A 302 13.82 10.36 16.07
N ALA A 303 14.25 9.66 15.01
CA ALA A 303 15.44 8.83 15.04
C ALA A 303 16.72 9.62 15.39
N ALA A 304 16.81 10.89 14.97
CA ALA A 304 17.94 11.75 15.27
C ALA A 304 18.09 12.05 16.78
N LEU A 305 16.98 12.02 17.54
CA LEU A 305 16.99 12.18 18.99
C LEU A 305 17.60 10.97 19.71
N LEU A 306 17.67 9.81 19.05
CA LEU A 306 18.20 8.55 19.61
C LEU A 306 19.69 8.33 19.27
N GLY A 307 20.29 9.23 18.49
CA GLY A 307 21.72 9.22 18.18
C GLY A 307 22.10 8.53 16.87
N PRO A 308 23.39 8.64 16.48
CA PRO A 308 23.88 8.24 15.16
C PRO A 308 23.81 6.72 14.91
N ALA A 309 23.99 5.90 15.95
CA ALA A 309 23.90 4.44 15.83
C ALA A 309 22.50 4.00 15.38
N PHE A 310 21.44 4.55 15.98
CA PHE A 310 20.07 4.27 15.59
C PHE A 310 19.74 4.77 14.17
N LEU A 311 20.22 5.96 13.81
CA LEU A 311 20.08 6.50 12.45
C LEU A 311 20.74 5.58 11.41
N ALA A 312 21.93 5.06 11.69
CA ALA A 312 22.61 4.12 10.79
C ALA A 312 21.80 2.82 10.59
N VAL A 313 21.20 2.30 11.67
CA VAL A 313 20.29 1.14 11.58
C VAL A 313 19.05 1.47 10.75
N MET A 314 18.46 2.66 10.91
CA MET A 314 17.30 3.09 10.13
C MET A 314 17.63 3.26 8.64
N ALA A 315 18.80 3.83 8.32
CA ALA A 315 19.28 3.94 6.96
C ALA A 315 19.49 2.56 6.32
N GLY A 316 20.16 1.64 7.04
CA GLY A 316 20.35 0.26 6.59
C GLY A 316 19.02 -0.46 6.37
N TYR A 317 18.04 -0.30 7.27
CA TYR A 317 16.69 -0.83 7.11
C TYR A 317 16.00 -0.28 5.85
N TYR A 318 16.03 1.03 5.64
CA TYR A 318 15.37 1.70 4.52
C TYR A 318 15.99 1.28 3.18
N LEU A 319 17.32 1.26 3.10
CA LEU A 319 18.06 0.80 1.92
C LEU A 319 17.76 -0.67 1.61
N THR A 320 17.82 -1.54 2.61
CA THR A 320 17.56 -2.97 2.45
C THR A 320 16.12 -3.23 2.01
N THR A 321 15.15 -2.53 2.60
CA THR A 321 13.73 -2.69 2.22
C THR A 321 13.46 -2.17 0.81
N THR A 322 14.11 -1.09 0.41
CA THR A 322 14.02 -0.55 -0.97
C THR A 322 14.64 -1.53 -1.97
N ALA A 323 15.87 -2.01 -1.71
CA ALA A 323 16.53 -3.02 -2.53
C ALA A 323 15.72 -4.31 -2.62
N TYR A 324 15.04 -4.69 -1.53
CA TYR A 324 14.13 -5.82 -1.49
C TYR A 324 12.95 -5.67 -2.45
N SER A 325 12.26 -4.52 -2.41
CA SER A 325 11.13 -4.23 -3.28
C SER A 325 11.50 -4.24 -4.76
N LEU A 326 12.69 -3.70 -5.09
CA LEU A 326 13.13 -3.53 -6.47
C LEU A 326 13.73 -4.81 -7.07
N TRP A 327 14.57 -5.52 -6.32
CA TRP A 327 15.41 -6.59 -6.87
C TRP A 327 15.45 -7.88 -6.02
N LEU A 328 15.76 -7.79 -4.71
CA LEU A 328 16.09 -9.00 -3.93
C LEU A 328 14.91 -9.99 -3.82
N LYS A 329 13.65 -9.51 -3.82
CA LYS A 329 12.47 -10.38 -3.75
C LYS A 329 12.36 -11.37 -4.93
N ARG A 330 13.09 -11.12 -6.03
CA ARG A 330 13.09 -11.96 -7.24
C ARG A 330 14.09 -13.11 -7.15
N GLN A 331 15.03 -13.06 -6.22
CA GLN A 331 16.08 -14.07 -6.05
C GLN A 331 15.67 -15.12 -4.99
N PRO A 332 15.56 -16.41 -5.35
CA PRO A 332 15.27 -17.47 -4.39
C PRO A 332 16.31 -17.50 -3.27
N VAL A 333 15.88 -17.90 -2.07
CA VAL A 333 16.66 -17.92 -0.82
C VAL A 333 17.06 -16.53 -0.32
N ILE A 334 17.60 -15.65 -1.18
CA ILE A 334 17.94 -14.26 -0.85
C ILE A 334 16.70 -13.52 -0.34
N ASP A 335 15.51 -13.77 -0.90
CA ASP A 335 14.23 -13.27 -0.37
C ASP A 335 14.05 -13.66 1.12
N ILE A 336 14.22 -14.94 1.45
CA ILE A 336 14.05 -15.47 2.83
C ILE A 336 15.13 -14.88 3.76
N CYS A 337 16.39 -14.87 3.33
CA CYS A 337 17.50 -14.27 4.07
C CYS A 337 17.24 -12.79 4.37
N THR A 338 16.81 -12.04 3.36
CA THR A 338 16.54 -10.61 3.50
C THR A 338 15.39 -10.36 4.46
N LEU A 339 14.30 -11.13 4.36
CA LEU A 339 13.19 -11.03 5.30
C LEU A 339 13.64 -11.32 6.74
N ALA A 340 14.46 -12.35 6.95
CA ALA A 340 15.02 -12.67 8.27
C ALA A 340 15.84 -11.51 8.85
N VAL A 341 16.73 -10.93 8.05
CA VAL A 341 17.52 -9.74 8.42
C VAL A 341 16.61 -8.57 8.74
N LEU A 342 15.59 -8.28 7.93
CA LEU A 342 14.66 -7.18 8.18
C LEU A 342 13.92 -7.34 9.50
N TYR A 343 13.56 -8.56 9.91
CA TYR A 343 13.00 -8.79 11.25
C TYR A 343 14.06 -8.59 12.35
N ALA A 344 15.26 -9.16 12.20
CA ALA A 344 16.34 -9.05 13.18
C ALA A 344 16.82 -7.60 13.39
N VAL A 345 16.80 -6.77 12.34
CA VAL A 345 17.15 -5.34 12.39
C VAL A 345 16.29 -4.56 13.37
N ARG A 346 15.06 -5.01 13.68
CA ARG A 346 14.22 -4.37 14.71
C ARG A 346 14.79 -4.56 16.11
N ILE A 347 15.36 -5.73 16.38
CA ILE A 347 16.06 -6.00 17.65
C ILE A 347 17.34 -5.16 17.70
N ALA A 348 18.09 -5.11 16.59
CA ALA A 348 19.26 -4.24 16.44
C ALA A 348 18.93 -2.76 16.71
N ALA A 349 17.81 -2.28 16.17
CA ALA A 349 17.30 -0.93 16.40
C ALA A 349 16.97 -0.68 17.88
N GLY A 350 16.37 -1.65 18.57
CA GLY A 350 16.13 -1.57 20.01
C GLY A 350 17.42 -1.41 20.83
N GLY A 351 18.43 -2.24 20.55
CA GLY A 351 19.74 -2.14 21.22
C GLY A 351 20.43 -0.81 20.94
N ALA A 352 20.44 -0.39 19.68
CA ALA A 352 21.05 0.88 19.26
C ALA A 352 20.37 2.11 19.89
N ALA A 353 19.05 2.09 20.09
CA ALA A 353 18.30 3.20 20.70
C ALA A 353 18.50 3.28 22.22
N THR A 354 18.69 2.14 22.88
CA THR A 354 18.73 2.04 24.34
C THR A 354 20.15 1.91 24.90
N GLY A 355 21.14 1.72 24.04
CA GLY A 355 22.53 1.46 24.44
C GLY A 355 22.75 0.05 25.02
N ILE A 356 21.75 -0.83 24.94
CA ILE A 356 21.86 -2.21 25.43
C ILE A 356 22.62 -3.05 24.42
N GLU A 357 23.75 -3.61 24.84
CA GLU A 357 24.54 -4.52 24.02
C GLU A 357 23.76 -5.81 23.73
N LEU A 358 23.78 -6.23 22.46
CA LEU A 358 23.05 -7.40 22.02
C LEU A 358 23.93 -8.64 22.14
N SER A 359 23.43 -9.62 22.88
CA SER A 359 24.02 -10.95 22.94
C SER A 359 24.11 -11.59 21.56
N VAL A 360 25.26 -12.16 21.24
CA VAL A 360 25.46 -12.97 20.01
C VAL A 360 24.44 -14.09 19.93
N TRP A 361 24.08 -14.70 21.06
CA TRP A 361 23.07 -15.75 21.14
C TRP A 361 21.67 -15.24 20.77
N LEU A 362 21.29 -14.05 21.24
CA LEU A 362 20.00 -13.44 20.90
C LEU A 362 19.92 -13.15 19.39
N LEU A 363 20.98 -12.62 18.80
CA LEU A 363 21.05 -12.36 17.37
C LEU A 363 21.01 -13.65 16.55
N ALA A 364 21.78 -14.67 16.94
CA ALA A 364 21.81 -15.97 16.28
C ALA A 364 20.44 -16.65 16.33
N PHE A 365 19.81 -16.72 17.51
CA PHE A 365 18.45 -17.22 17.69
C PHE A 365 17.47 -16.50 16.75
N SER A 366 17.50 -15.17 16.78
CA SER A 366 16.58 -14.32 16.02
C SER A 366 16.72 -14.54 14.52
N ILE A 367 17.94 -14.62 13.98
CA ILE A 367 18.18 -14.84 12.56
C ILE A 367 17.57 -16.17 12.11
N PHE A 368 17.85 -17.28 12.80
CA PHE A 368 17.32 -18.60 12.45
C PHE A 368 15.79 -18.68 12.63
N PHE A 369 15.27 -18.09 13.69
CA PHE A 369 13.83 -18.02 13.97
C PHE A 369 13.09 -17.23 12.88
N PHE A 370 13.56 -16.03 12.53
CA PHE A 370 12.93 -15.23 11.48
C PHE A 370 13.14 -15.79 10.08
N PHE A 371 14.25 -16.50 9.84
CA PHE A 371 14.42 -17.28 8.62
C PHE A 371 13.35 -18.36 8.51
N SER A 372 13.07 -19.06 9.62
CA SER A 372 12.01 -20.07 9.68
C SER A 372 10.66 -19.44 9.31
N LEU A 373 10.29 -18.33 9.95
CA LEU A 373 9.04 -17.64 9.68
C LEU A 373 8.97 -17.06 8.25
N ALA A 374 10.07 -16.56 7.72
CA ALA A 374 10.14 -16.09 6.34
C ALA A 374 9.92 -17.26 5.36
N ALA A 375 10.52 -18.43 5.61
CA ALA A 375 10.29 -19.62 4.82
C ALA A 375 8.83 -20.12 4.94
N VAL A 376 8.24 -20.13 6.14
CA VAL A 376 6.79 -20.41 6.33
C VAL A 376 5.92 -19.46 5.51
N LYS A 377 6.27 -18.16 5.47
CA LYS A 377 5.55 -17.18 4.65
C LYS A 377 5.64 -17.50 3.15
N ARG A 378 6.78 -17.99 2.67
CA ARG A 378 6.93 -18.42 1.26
C ARG A 378 6.17 -19.70 0.99
N GLN A 379 6.24 -20.67 1.90
CA GLN A 379 5.47 -21.90 1.84
C GLN A 379 3.96 -21.60 1.69
N ALA A 380 3.43 -20.65 2.47
CA ALA A 380 2.03 -20.24 2.38
C ALA A 380 1.66 -19.73 0.99
N GLU A 381 2.48 -18.85 0.41
CA GLU A 381 2.22 -18.29 -0.92
C GLU A 381 2.38 -19.33 -2.05
N LEU A 382 3.27 -20.32 -1.91
CA LEU A 382 3.40 -21.42 -2.84
C LEU A 382 2.21 -22.38 -2.77
N VAL A 383 1.74 -22.70 -1.56
CA VAL A 383 0.53 -23.51 -1.36
C VAL A 383 -0.71 -22.81 -1.92
N ASP A 384 -0.88 -21.51 -1.65
CA ASP A 384 -1.95 -20.70 -2.23
C ASP A 384 -1.84 -20.62 -3.77
N GLY A 385 -0.61 -20.53 -4.30
CA GLY A 385 -0.32 -20.54 -5.74
C GLY A 385 -0.78 -21.84 -6.40
N LEU A 386 -0.39 -22.97 -5.83
CA LEU A 386 -0.77 -24.30 -6.28
C LEU A 386 -2.29 -24.50 -6.24
N ALA A 387 -2.96 -24.09 -5.15
CA ALA A 387 -4.41 -24.15 -5.03
C ALA A 387 -5.15 -23.25 -6.06
N SER A 388 -4.48 -22.20 -6.54
CA SER A 388 -5.02 -21.29 -7.57
C SER A 388 -4.67 -21.70 -9.01
N GLY A 389 -4.02 -22.86 -9.22
CA GLY A 389 -3.58 -23.31 -10.55
C GLY A 389 -2.44 -22.47 -11.14
N ARG A 390 -1.60 -21.84 -10.32
CA ARG A 390 -0.42 -21.07 -10.76
C ARG A 390 0.85 -21.87 -10.55
N ASP A 391 1.67 -21.98 -11.60
CA ASP A 391 2.93 -22.73 -11.55
C ASP A 391 4.08 -21.96 -10.87
N LYS A 392 3.95 -20.64 -10.69
CA LYS A 392 5.00 -19.77 -10.14
C LYS A 392 4.50 -18.75 -9.12
N ALA A 393 5.42 -18.47 -8.19
CA ALA A 393 5.51 -17.26 -7.39
C ALA A 393 5.24 -15.96 -8.20
N ALA A 394 4.08 -15.32 -8.08
CA ALA A 394 3.82 -14.05 -8.78
C ALA A 394 4.88 -12.99 -8.42
N GLY A 395 5.72 -12.62 -9.40
CA GLY A 395 6.80 -11.65 -9.23
C GLY A 395 7.99 -12.12 -8.38
N ARG A 396 8.15 -13.43 -8.16
CA ARG A 396 9.26 -14.03 -7.40
C ARG A 396 9.89 -15.21 -8.15
N GLY A 397 11.12 -15.56 -7.77
CA GLY A 397 11.90 -16.62 -8.42
C GLY A 397 11.54 -18.06 -8.02
N TYR A 398 10.47 -18.29 -7.25
CA TYR A 398 10.10 -19.62 -6.77
C TYR A 398 9.06 -20.29 -7.69
N GLY A 399 9.26 -21.56 -7.99
CA GLY A 399 8.25 -22.46 -8.58
C GLY A 399 7.46 -23.21 -7.50
N VAL A 400 6.29 -23.75 -7.84
CA VAL A 400 5.53 -24.63 -6.93
C VAL A 400 6.31 -25.89 -6.54
N ASP A 401 7.20 -26.37 -7.41
CA ASP A 401 8.08 -27.52 -7.17
C ASP A 401 9.12 -27.27 -6.07
N ASP A 402 9.40 -26.01 -5.73
CA ASP A 402 10.32 -25.65 -4.63
C ASP A 402 9.68 -25.83 -3.25
N LEU A 403 8.37 -26.10 -3.18
CA LEU A 403 7.62 -26.17 -1.92
C LEU A 403 8.25 -27.14 -0.87
N PRO A 404 8.68 -28.36 -1.22
CA PRO A 404 9.32 -29.26 -0.26
C PRO A 404 10.64 -28.69 0.28
N LEU A 405 11.45 -28.03 -0.58
CA LEU A 405 12.70 -27.39 -0.18
C LEU A 405 12.44 -26.25 0.80
N VAL A 406 11.48 -25.38 0.50
CA VAL A 406 11.09 -24.26 1.36
C VAL A 406 10.55 -24.75 2.71
N ALA A 407 9.75 -25.81 2.73
CA ALA A 407 9.24 -26.41 3.95
C ALA A 407 10.36 -27.00 4.82
N MET A 408 11.32 -27.72 4.20
CA MET A 408 12.50 -28.24 4.90
C MET A 408 13.35 -27.13 5.50
N MET A 409 13.60 -26.06 4.73
CA MET A 409 14.31 -24.87 5.19
C MET A 409 13.61 -24.24 6.40
N ALA A 410 12.28 -24.14 6.39
CA ALA A 410 11.50 -23.62 7.51
C ALA A 410 11.66 -24.46 8.78
N THR A 411 11.49 -25.78 8.70
CA THR A 411 11.67 -26.68 9.84
C THR A 411 13.11 -26.72 10.35
N ALA A 412 14.10 -26.81 9.46
CA ALA A 412 15.50 -26.94 9.84
C ALA A 412 15.99 -25.68 10.58
N SER A 413 15.75 -24.49 10.01
CA SER A 413 16.15 -23.24 10.68
C SER A 413 15.35 -23.00 11.96
N GLY A 414 14.09 -23.42 12.00
CA GLY A 414 13.27 -23.37 13.21
C GLY A 414 13.88 -24.19 14.34
N TYR A 415 14.25 -25.44 14.09
CA TYR A 415 14.85 -26.30 15.11
C TYR A 415 16.26 -25.85 15.49
N VAL A 416 17.04 -25.33 14.55
CA VAL A 416 18.33 -24.69 14.86
C VAL A 416 18.14 -23.48 15.77
N SER A 417 17.09 -22.67 15.59
CA SER A 417 16.80 -21.57 16.52
C SER A 417 16.52 -22.09 17.94
N VAL A 418 15.73 -23.17 18.08
CA VAL A 418 15.48 -23.80 19.39
C VAL A 418 16.76 -24.35 20.00
N MET A 419 17.63 -24.98 19.20
CA MET A 419 18.94 -25.46 19.65
C MET A 419 19.81 -24.30 20.16
N VAL A 420 19.87 -23.18 19.43
CA VAL A 420 20.61 -21.98 19.86
C VAL A 420 20.06 -21.42 21.17
N MET A 421 18.74 -21.41 21.35
CA MET A 421 18.12 -21.04 22.62
C MET A 421 18.52 -21.98 23.75
N ALA A 422 18.51 -23.30 23.53
CA ALA A 422 18.95 -24.27 24.54
C ALA A 422 20.42 -24.07 24.94
N LEU A 423 21.30 -23.80 23.98
CA LEU A 423 22.70 -23.46 24.25
C LEU A 423 22.82 -22.14 25.05
N TYR A 424 21.99 -21.15 24.74
CA TYR A 424 21.96 -19.88 25.46
C TYR A 424 21.51 -20.03 26.91
N VAL A 425 20.46 -20.84 27.17
CA VAL A 425 19.96 -21.12 28.51
C VAL A 425 21.04 -21.72 29.42
N ASN A 426 21.93 -22.51 28.84
CA ASN A 426 23.06 -23.12 29.55
C ASN A 426 24.30 -22.22 29.65
N SER A 427 24.24 -20.97 29.19
CA SER A 427 25.37 -20.06 29.24
C SER A 427 25.59 -19.49 30.65
N PRO A 428 26.84 -19.20 31.05
CA PRO A 428 27.14 -18.60 32.36
C PRO A 428 26.40 -17.28 32.63
N ALA A 429 26.13 -16.51 31.57
CA ALA A 429 25.40 -15.25 31.65
C ALA A 429 23.94 -15.44 32.06
N VAL A 430 23.28 -16.50 31.61
CA VAL A 430 21.88 -16.80 31.97
C VAL A 430 21.81 -17.34 33.39
N THR A 431 22.71 -18.24 33.77
CA THR A 431 22.77 -18.77 35.14
C THR A 431 23.03 -17.70 36.20
N ALA A 432 23.64 -16.57 35.81
CA ALA A 432 23.86 -15.44 36.71
C ALA A 432 22.66 -14.47 36.78
N LEU A 433 21.81 -14.44 35.74
CA LEU A 433 20.70 -13.49 35.61
C LEU A 433 19.36 -14.06 36.10
N TYR A 434 19.18 -15.38 36.04
CA TYR A 434 17.95 -16.08 36.39
C TYR A 434 18.16 -16.97 37.62
N THR A 435 17.17 -17.00 38.50
CA THR A 435 17.21 -17.75 39.76
C THR A 435 16.96 -19.25 39.54
N ALA A 436 16.08 -19.62 38.60
CA ALA A 436 15.82 -21.00 38.17
C ALA A 436 15.95 -21.17 36.64
N PRO A 437 17.18 -21.20 36.07
CA PRO A 437 17.42 -21.31 34.63
C PRO A 437 16.79 -22.55 33.97
N GLU A 438 16.61 -23.64 34.71
CA GLU A 438 15.97 -24.88 34.24
C GLU A 438 14.53 -24.65 33.74
N MET A 439 13.81 -23.67 34.29
CA MET A 439 12.46 -23.34 33.83
C MET A 439 12.45 -22.84 32.38
N LEU A 440 13.54 -22.23 31.92
CA LEU A 440 13.67 -21.72 30.55
C LEU A 440 13.72 -22.85 29.51
N TRP A 441 14.04 -24.09 29.89
CA TRP A 441 13.94 -25.25 28.99
C TRP A 441 12.50 -25.51 28.53
N GLY A 442 11.50 -25.14 29.34
CA GLY A 442 10.10 -25.19 28.95
C GLY A 442 9.80 -24.35 27.71
N ILE A 443 10.48 -23.19 27.56
CA ILE A 443 10.37 -22.32 26.39
C ILE A 443 10.83 -23.07 25.13
N CYS A 444 11.91 -23.86 25.21
CA CYS A 444 12.41 -24.64 24.08
C CYS A 444 11.38 -25.66 23.59
N GLY A 445 10.74 -26.40 24.51
CA GLY A 445 9.69 -27.35 24.17
C GLY A 445 8.46 -26.70 23.53
N VAL A 446 8.03 -25.55 24.05
CA VAL A 446 6.91 -24.77 23.50
C VAL A 446 7.23 -24.24 22.10
N LEU A 447 8.43 -23.69 21.90
CA LEU A 447 8.88 -23.19 20.59
C LEU A 447 8.98 -24.30 19.57
N LEU A 448 9.49 -25.47 19.95
CA LEU A 448 9.57 -26.64 19.07
C LEU A 448 8.17 -27.02 18.57
N TYR A 449 7.21 -27.21 19.49
CA TYR A 449 5.83 -27.50 19.13
C TYR A 449 5.21 -26.41 18.23
N TRP A 450 5.39 -25.14 18.59
CA TRP A 450 4.81 -24.03 17.85
C TRP A 450 5.35 -23.94 16.43
N LEU A 451 6.67 -24.04 16.24
CA LEU A 451 7.31 -24.01 14.92
C LEU A 451 6.85 -25.19 14.04
N SER A 452 6.83 -26.41 14.59
CA SER A 452 6.29 -27.57 13.86
C SER A 452 4.83 -27.32 13.45
N ARG A 453 3.99 -26.84 14.38
CA ARG A 453 2.58 -26.54 14.11
C ARG A 453 2.40 -25.50 13.01
N MET A 454 3.22 -24.44 12.99
CA MET A 454 3.15 -23.40 11.96
C MET A 454 3.41 -24.00 10.57
N VAL A 455 4.45 -24.83 10.42
CA VAL A 455 4.74 -25.51 9.15
C VAL A 455 3.60 -26.45 8.73
N PHE A 456 3.03 -27.22 9.66
CA PHE A 456 1.92 -28.13 9.37
C PHE A 456 0.64 -27.39 8.91
N ILE A 457 0.27 -26.30 9.58
CA ILE A 457 -0.90 -25.49 9.22
C ILE A 457 -0.73 -24.87 7.84
N THR A 458 0.48 -24.36 7.55
CA THR A 458 0.79 -23.78 6.26
C THR A 458 0.77 -24.83 5.14
N HIS A 459 1.34 -26.01 5.38
CA HIS A 459 1.29 -27.12 4.42
C HIS A 459 -0.15 -27.53 4.09
N ARG A 460 -1.08 -27.42 5.05
CA ARG A 460 -2.51 -27.70 4.87
C ARG A 460 -3.29 -26.58 4.18
N GLY A 461 -2.63 -25.48 3.77
CA GLY A 461 -3.26 -24.34 3.12
C GLY A 461 -4.17 -23.52 4.04
N GLN A 462 -3.94 -23.58 5.36
CA GLN A 462 -4.77 -22.88 6.36
C GLN A 462 -4.17 -21.53 6.80
N MET A 463 -3.01 -21.16 6.27
CA MET A 463 -2.30 -19.91 6.59
C MET A 463 -2.36 -18.93 5.41
N HIS A 464 -3.25 -17.95 5.48
CA HIS A 464 -3.46 -16.95 4.40
C HIS A 464 -2.89 -15.55 4.70
N ASP A 465 -2.31 -15.39 5.89
CA ASP A 465 -1.77 -14.13 6.41
C ASP A 465 -0.27 -14.29 6.72
N ASP A 466 0.41 -13.17 6.96
CA ASP A 466 1.79 -13.17 7.46
C ASP A 466 1.89 -13.98 8.78
N PRO A 467 2.91 -14.85 8.98
CA PRO A 467 2.98 -15.74 10.14
C PRO A 467 2.88 -15.03 11.49
N VAL A 468 3.38 -13.80 11.58
CA VAL A 468 3.28 -12.98 12.80
C VAL A 468 1.84 -12.53 13.06
N VAL A 469 1.12 -12.13 12.01
CA VAL A 469 -0.29 -11.72 12.10
C VAL A 469 -1.18 -12.93 12.41
N PHE A 470 -0.87 -14.08 11.80
CA PHE A 470 -1.53 -15.35 12.11
C PHE A 470 -1.37 -15.69 13.60
N ALA A 471 -0.15 -15.64 14.13
CA ALA A 471 0.14 -15.95 15.53
C ALA A 471 -0.63 -15.05 16.51
N ALA A 472 -0.80 -13.77 16.18
CA ALA A 472 -1.55 -12.83 17.01
C ALA A 472 -3.07 -13.13 17.07
N ARG A 473 -3.64 -13.76 16.03
CA ARG A 473 -5.07 -14.09 15.95
C ARG A 473 -5.38 -15.50 16.45
N ASP A 474 -4.50 -16.45 16.12
CA ASP A 474 -4.64 -17.86 16.44
C ASP A 474 -4.68 -18.09 17.97
N ARG A 475 -5.68 -18.85 18.43
CA ARG A 475 -5.91 -19.08 19.87
C ARG A 475 -4.77 -19.89 20.48
N VAL A 476 -4.31 -20.93 19.77
CA VAL A 476 -3.24 -21.80 20.26
C VAL A 476 -1.94 -21.03 20.37
N SER A 477 -1.57 -20.23 19.36
CA SER A 477 -0.38 -19.37 19.40
C SER A 477 -0.40 -18.39 20.58
N ARG A 478 -1.55 -17.78 20.89
CA ARG A 478 -1.71 -16.91 22.07
C ARG A 478 -1.56 -17.65 23.40
N VAL A 479 -2.14 -18.85 23.52
CA VAL A 479 -1.97 -19.68 24.72
C VAL A 479 -0.51 -20.05 24.92
N LEU A 480 0.18 -20.51 23.87
CA LEU A 480 1.59 -20.86 23.95
C LEU A 480 2.48 -19.66 24.28
N PHE A 481 2.15 -18.47 23.78
CA PHE A 481 2.85 -17.24 24.18
C PHE A 481 2.69 -16.96 25.68
N VAL A 482 1.50 -17.13 26.25
CA VAL A 482 1.28 -17.02 27.71
C VAL A 482 2.08 -18.07 28.48
N VAL A 483 2.16 -19.30 27.98
CA VAL A 483 2.99 -20.36 28.59
C VAL A 483 4.48 -19.99 28.57
N ILE A 484 4.99 -19.43 27.46
CA ILE A 484 6.37 -18.91 27.38
C ILE A 484 6.60 -17.84 28.44
N LEU A 485 5.68 -16.88 28.58
CA LEU A 485 5.78 -15.85 29.62
C LEU A 485 5.79 -16.47 31.02
N GLY A 486 4.98 -17.50 31.28
CA GLY A 486 4.98 -18.23 32.54
C GLY A 486 6.34 -18.86 32.87
N PHE A 487 6.97 -19.56 31.91
CA PHE A 487 8.31 -20.11 32.08
C PHE A 487 9.37 -19.02 32.28
N PHE A 488 9.29 -17.92 31.55
CA PHE A 488 10.18 -16.78 31.72
C PHE A 488 10.08 -16.19 33.13
N THR A 489 8.86 -15.90 33.60
CA THR A 489 8.63 -15.37 34.95
C THR A 489 9.04 -16.35 36.04
N ALA A 490 8.81 -17.65 35.83
CA ALA A 490 9.22 -18.69 36.77
C ALA A 490 10.74 -18.72 36.88
N GLY A 491 11.47 -18.69 35.75
CA GLY A 491 12.93 -18.64 35.78
C GLY A 491 13.50 -17.38 36.41
N SER A 492 12.82 -16.24 36.32
CA SER A 492 13.26 -14.98 36.92
C SER A 492 12.95 -14.84 38.42
N LEU A 493 11.93 -15.51 38.94
CA LEU A 493 11.37 -15.26 40.28
C LEU A 493 11.47 -16.44 41.25
N LEU A 494 11.49 -17.68 40.75
CA LEU A 494 11.74 -18.89 41.55
C LEU A 494 13.23 -19.13 41.62
#